data_AF-A0A366KXL9-F1
#
_entry.id   AF-A0A366KXL9-F1
#
_cell.length_a   1.000
_cell.length_b   1.000
_cell.length_c   1.000
_cell.angle_alpha   90.00
_cell.angle_beta   90.00
_cell.angle_gamma   90.00
#
_symmetry.space_group_name_H-M   'P 1'
#
loop_
_entity.id
_entity.type
_entity.pdbx_description
1 polymer ?
#
loop_
_entity_poly.entity_id
_entity_poly.type
_entity_poly.pdbx_seq_one_letter_code
_entity_poly.pdbx_strand_id
1 'polypeptide(L)'
;MKKILIVLVVIFIANLGCKKTERLCACSPITTEPLALVIKNSTDVDLLNPNTTGYFDKNKIQLYSKDANNVIKQISFEIRKPFSYNNNQKIDYYQLTSGEISYLSKSIDNSFYLKLGDDKLYELNLKVNNNRIEKLLIDKTEATKEAPTGTNSYMDSIYRLKI
;
A
#
# COMPACT_ATOMS: atom_id res chain seq x y z
N MET A 1 -51.56 -19.57 23.85
CA MET A 1 -50.53 -19.12 22.89
C MET A 1 -49.10 -19.04 23.48
N LYS A 2 -48.74 -19.85 24.49
CA LYS A 2 -47.36 -19.93 25.04
C LYS A 2 -46.53 -21.09 24.47
N LYS A 3 -47.19 -22.12 23.92
CA LYS A 3 -46.53 -23.36 23.46
C LYS A 3 -45.87 -23.23 22.08
N ILE A 4 -46.33 -22.30 21.23
CA ILE A 4 -45.78 -22.09 19.87
C ILE A 4 -44.45 -21.34 19.93
N LEU A 5 -44.29 -20.42 20.89
CA LEU A 5 -43.09 -19.61 21.05
C LEU A 5 -41.86 -20.47 21.44
N ILE A 6 -42.08 -21.54 22.19
CA ILE A 6 -41.02 -22.48 22.60
C ILE A 6 -40.48 -23.26 21.38
N VAL A 7 -41.35 -23.65 20.45
CA VAL A 7 -40.95 -24.42 19.26
C VAL A 7 -40.09 -23.56 18.31
N LEU A 8 -40.44 -22.29 18.12
CA LEU A 8 -39.68 -21.35 17.29
C LEU A 8 -38.28 -21.06 17.85
N VAL A 9 -38.15 -20.95 19.18
CA VAL A 9 -36.84 -20.73 19.83
C VAL A 9 -35.92 -21.94 19.66
N VAL A 10 -36.45 -23.17 19.74
CA VAL A 10 -35.65 -24.39 19.54
C VAL A 10 -35.16 -24.52 18.09
N ILE A 11 -36.00 -24.17 17.10
CA ILE A 11 -35.62 -24.17 15.68
C ILE A 11 -34.54 -23.12 15.39
N PHE A 12 -34.61 -21.94 16.03
CA PHE A 12 -33.59 -20.89 15.89
C PHE A 12 -32.23 -21.33 16.45
N ILE A 13 -32.18 -21.96 17.62
CA ILE A 13 -30.93 -22.40 18.24
C ILE A 13 -30.29 -23.57 17.46
N ALA A 14 -31.11 -24.47 16.91
CA ALA A 14 -30.61 -25.61 16.14
C ALA A 14 -30.12 -25.23 14.73
N ASN A 15 -30.73 -24.23 14.08
CA ASN A 15 -30.40 -23.85 12.69
C ASN A 15 -29.44 -22.65 12.57
N LEU A 16 -29.29 -21.82 13.61
CA LEU A 16 -28.28 -20.73 13.64
C LEU A 16 -27.02 -21.11 14.43
N GLY A 17 -27.01 -22.28 15.06
CA GLY A 17 -25.80 -22.89 15.56
C GLY A 17 -24.96 -23.38 14.37
N CYS A 18 -24.26 -22.48 13.68
CA CYS A 18 -23.15 -22.84 12.83
C CYS A 18 -22.19 -23.69 13.66
N LYS A 19 -22.28 -25.00 13.47
CA LYS A 19 -21.36 -25.97 14.05
C LYS A 19 -19.99 -25.59 13.53
N LYS A 20 -19.11 -25.18 14.44
CA LYS A 20 -17.72 -24.79 14.19
C LYS A 20 -16.92 -26.02 13.80
N THR A 21 -17.28 -26.60 12.68
CA THR A 21 -16.66 -27.78 12.09
C THR A 21 -16.45 -27.48 10.63
N GLU A 22 -15.18 -27.53 10.28
CA GLU A 22 -14.58 -27.30 8.98
C GLU A 22 -14.19 -25.84 8.70
N ARG A 23 -12.87 -25.68 8.56
CA ARG A 23 -12.17 -24.48 8.12
C ARG A 23 -12.78 -23.97 6.80
N LEU A 24 -13.78 -23.11 6.88
CA LEU A 24 -14.21 -22.28 5.77
C LEU A 24 -14.07 -20.82 6.16
N CYS A 25 -12.91 -20.28 5.74
CA CYS A 25 -12.77 -18.94 5.20
C CYS A 25 -12.96 -17.77 6.17
N ALA A 26 -12.19 -17.74 7.26
CA ALA A 26 -11.45 -16.52 7.52
C ALA A 26 -10.36 -16.46 6.44
N CYS A 27 -10.58 -15.70 5.37
CA CYS A 27 -9.47 -15.31 4.51
C CYS A 27 -8.44 -14.67 5.44
N SER A 28 -7.38 -15.41 5.81
CA SER A 28 -6.18 -14.78 6.35
C SER A 28 -5.90 -13.63 5.39
N PRO A 29 -5.85 -12.37 5.87
CA PRO A 29 -5.70 -11.25 4.97
C PRO A 29 -4.47 -11.54 4.11
N ILE A 30 -4.65 -11.48 2.80
CA ILE A 30 -3.50 -11.49 1.89
C ILE A 30 -2.76 -10.20 2.22
N THR A 31 -1.73 -10.31 3.04
CA THR A 31 -0.87 -9.19 3.40
C THR A 31 0.10 -8.99 2.26
N THR A 32 -0.32 -8.22 1.26
CA THR A 32 0.62 -7.69 0.28
C THR A 32 1.43 -6.59 0.94
N GLU A 33 2.76 -6.67 0.87
CA GLU A 33 3.63 -5.61 1.33
C GLU A 33 3.26 -4.31 0.57
N PRO A 34 3.01 -3.21 1.29
CA PRO A 34 2.65 -1.96 0.64
C PRO A 34 3.83 -1.44 -0.16
N LEU A 35 3.54 -0.69 -1.23
CA LEU A 35 4.53 0.22 -1.79
C LEU A 35 5.02 1.12 -0.66
N ALA A 36 6.32 1.26 -0.52
CA ALA A 36 6.96 2.25 0.34
C ALA A 36 7.90 3.09 -0.53
N LEU A 37 7.50 4.34 -0.76
CA LEU A 37 8.24 5.28 -1.61
C LEU A 37 8.68 6.49 -0.79
N VAL A 38 9.97 6.78 -0.81
CA VAL A 38 10.55 8.00 -0.26
C VAL A 38 10.72 9.00 -1.39
N ILE A 39 10.31 10.25 -1.17
CA ILE A 39 10.43 11.30 -2.18
C ILE A 39 11.45 12.31 -1.67
N LYS A 40 12.51 12.51 -2.45
CA LYS A 40 13.62 13.40 -2.10
C LYS A 40 13.90 14.40 -3.20
N ASN A 41 14.45 15.55 -2.85
CA ASN A 41 15.00 16.47 -3.84
C ASN A 41 16.39 16.02 -4.33
N SER A 42 16.96 16.79 -5.27
CA SER A 42 18.32 16.60 -5.80
C SER A 42 19.44 16.54 -4.74
N THR A 43 19.24 17.12 -3.55
CA THR A 43 20.19 17.11 -2.42
C THR A 43 19.85 16.07 -1.35
N ASP A 44 19.01 15.08 -1.66
CA ASP A 44 18.60 13.98 -0.76
C ASP A 44 17.79 14.41 0.48
N VAL A 45 17.17 15.59 0.44
CA VAL A 45 16.25 16.07 1.48
C VAL A 45 14.87 15.45 1.29
N ASP A 46 14.30 14.92 2.37
CA ASP A 46 12.96 14.31 2.42
C ASP A 46 11.86 15.36 2.18
N LEU A 47 11.14 15.21 1.07
CA LEU A 47 10.05 16.09 0.65
C LEU A 47 8.67 15.65 1.17
N LEU A 48 8.59 14.56 1.93
CA LEU A 48 7.38 14.16 2.66
C LEU A 48 7.40 14.62 4.13
N ASN A 49 8.54 15.12 4.60
CA ASN A 49 8.69 15.69 5.94
C ASN A 49 8.02 17.08 6.02
N PRO A 50 7.03 17.29 6.91
CA PRO A 50 6.37 18.60 7.08
C PRO A 50 7.29 19.75 7.48
N ASN A 51 8.47 19.44 8.01
CA ASN A 51 9.46 20.44 8.40
C ASN A 51 10.38 20.87 7.24
N THR A 52 10.30 20.21 6.08
CA THR A 52 11.09 20.55 4.89
C THR A 52 10.41 21.67 4.10
N THR A 53 11.14 22.73 3.76
CA THR A 53 10.64 23.76 2.84
C THR A 53 10.27 23.14 1.49
N GLY A 54 9.04 23.38 1.03
CA GLY A 54 8.55 22.82 -0.23
C GLY A 54 8.09 21.37 -0.15
N TYR A 55 7.83 20.84 1.05
CA TYR A 55 7.28 19.49 1.22
C TYR A 55 5.92 19.32 0.52
N PHE A 56 5.64 18.08 0.13
CA PHE A 56 4.35 17.65 -0.37
C PHE A 56 3.49 17.17 0.79
N ASP A 57 2.53 18.01 1.20
CA ASP A 57 1.43 17.56 2.04
C ASP A 57 0.51 16.59 1.26
N LYS A 58 -0.34 15.87 1.99
CA LYS A 58 -1.25 14.87 1.39
C LYS A 58 -2.17 15.45 0.30
N ASN A 59 -2.55 16.72 0.39
CA ASN A 59 -3.44 17.35 -0.60
C ASN A 59 -2.71 17.68 -1.91
N LYS A 60 -1.37 17.75 -1.88
CA LYS A 60 -0.51 17.91 -3.05
C LYS A 60 -0.12 16.57 -3.68
N ILE A 61 -0.64 15.46 -3.21
CA ILE A 61 -0.29 14.13 -3.71
C ILE A 61 -1.56 13.45 -4.20
N GLN A 62 -1.53 12.96 -5.44
CA GLN A 62 -2.57 12.08 -5.96
C GLN A 62 -1.93 10.78 -6.45
N LEU A 63 -2.51 9.66 -6.05
CA LEU A 63 -2.14 8.35 -6.54
C LEU A 63 -3.38 7.76 -7.22
N TYR A 64 -3.28 7.39 -8.48
CA TYR A 64 -4.44 6.92 -9.23
C TYR A 64 -4.05 5.96 -10.35
N SER A 65 -5.02 5.23 -10.88
CA SER A 65 -4.93 4.50 -12.15
C SER A 65 -5.93 5.08 -13.15
N LYS A 66 -5.75 4.74 -14.43
CA LYS A 66 -6.74 4.99 -15.48
C LYS A 66 -7.24 3.66 -16.01
N ASP A 67 -8.54 3.56 -16.29
CA ASP A 67 -9.07 2.42 -17.03
C ASP A 67 -8.92 2.62 -18.55
N ALA A 68 -9.41 1.66 -19.34
CA ALA A 68 -9.36 1.71 -20.80
C ALA A 68 -10.09 2.92 -21.42
N ASN A 69 -11.00 3.56 -20.68
CA ASN A 69 -11.75 4.73 -21.10
C ASN A 69 -11.17 6.04 -20.52
N ASN A 70 -9.96 5.99 -19.95
CA ASN A 70 -9.31 7.11 -19.24
C ASN A 70 -10.04 7.59 -17.98
N VAL A 71 -10.95 6.80 -17.42
CA VAL A 71 -11.61 7.14 -16.15
C VAL A 71 -10.60 6.98 -15.02
N ILE A 72 -10.48 8.03 -14.20
CA ILE A 72 -9.56 8.06 -13.07
C ILE A 72 -10.14 7.25 -11.92
N LYS A 73 -9.38 6.25 -11.46
CA LYS A 73 -9.62 5.56 -10.19
C LYS A 73 -8.58 6.00 -9.17
N GLN A 74 -9.02 6.70 -8.14
CA GLN A 74 -8.14 7.08 -7.02
C GLN A 74 -7.69 5.84 -6.25
N ILE A 75 -6.43 5.85 -5.83
CA ILE A 75 -5.80 4.78 -5.06
C ILE A 75 -5.43 5.34 -3.70
N SER A 76 -5.82 4.60 -2.66
CA SER A 76 -5.55 4.96 -1.28
C SER A 76 -4.06 4.93 -0.99
N PHE A 77 -3.60 5.97 -0.29
CA PHE A 77 -2.25 6.04 0.27
C PHE A 77 -2.27 6.78 1.61
N GLU A 78 -1.20 6.57 2.37
CA GLU A 78 -0.90 7.27 3.60
C GLU A 78 0.54 7.80 3.56
N ILE A 79 0.82 8.79 4.41
CA ILE A 79 2.18 9.27 4.67
C ILE A 79 2.60 8.69 6.01
N ARG A 80 3.48 7.70 5.98
CA ARG A 80 4.03 7.04 7.16
C ARG A 80 5.19 7.86 7.71
N LYS A 81 5.14 8.13 9.02
CA LYS A 81 6.19 8.84 9.75
C LYS A 81 7.43 7.97 9.95
N PRO A 82 8.61 8.57 10.20
CA PRO A 82 9.79 7.87 10.69
C PRO A 82 9.48 6.95 11.87
N PHE A 83 10.09 5.77 11.90
CA PHE A 83 9.88 4.78 12.96
C PHE A 83 11.08 3.84 13.12
N SER A 84 11.17 3.18 14.27
CA SER A 84 12.14 2.11 14.51
C SER A 84 11.50 0.76 14.19
N TYR A 85 12.09 0.02 13.26
CA TYR A 85 11.64 -1.34 12.92
C TYR A 85 12.06 -2.33 14.02
N ASN A 86 13.27 -2.16 14.56
CA ASN A 86 13.74 -2.78 15.80
C ASN A 86 14.80 -1.88 16.44
N ASN A 87 15.48 -2.37 17.48
CA ASN A 87 16.50 -1.61 18.22
C ASN A 87 17.68 -1.14 17.36
N ASN A 88 17.98 -1.81 16.24
CA ASN A 88 19.15 -1.54 15.41
C ASN A 88 18.79 -1.03 14.00
N GLN A 89 17.51 -1.06 13.63
CA GLN A 89 17.03 -0.69 12.30
C GLN A 89 16.03 0.45 12.43
N LYS A 90 16.48 1.66 12.08
CA LYS A 90 15.69 2.88 12.14
C LYS A 90 15.44 3.41 10.74
N ILE A 91 14.21 3.88 10.51
CA ILE A 91 13.80 4.59 9.32
C ILE A 91 13.58 6.04 9.69
N ASP A 92 14.50 6.91 9.26
CA ASP A 92 14.56 8.33 9.63
C ASP A 92 13.87 9.26 8.63
N TYR A 93 13.14 8.69 7.68
CA TYR A 93 12.46 9.41 6.60
C TYR A 93 10.96 9.05 6.55
N TYR A 94 10.17 9.98 6.04
CA TYR A 94 8.76 9.78 5.73
C TYR A 94 8.61 8.95 4.46
N GLN A 95 7.52 8.19 4.39
CA GLN A 95 7.25 7.28 3.27
C GLN A 95 5.81 7.47 2.79
N LEU A 96 5.62 7.59 1.48
CA LEU A 96 4.32 7.37 0.86
C LEU A 96 4.10 5.86 0.82
N THR A 97 3.08 5.40 1.53
CA THR A 97 2.72 3.98 1.55
C THR A 97 1.35 3.69 0.98
N SER A 98 1.25 2.64 0.15
CA SER A 98 -0.03 2.19 -0.42
C SER A 98 -0.06 0.66 -0.50
N GLY A 99 -0.98 0.04 0.23
CA GLY A 99 -1.27 -1.39 0.08
C GLY A 99 -2.16 -1.68 -1.13
N GLU A 100 -3.04 -0.74 -1.48
CA GLU A 100 -3.98 -0.91 -2.60
C GLU A 100 -3.23 -0.99 -3.93
N ILE A 101 -2.21 -0.17 -4.18
CA ILE A 101 -1.43 -0.24 -5.42
C ILE A 101 -0.75 -1.61 -5.59
N SER A 102 -0.16 -2.14 -4.51
CA SER A 102 0.48 -3.47 -4.55
C SER A 102 -0.54 -4.56 -4.84
N TYR A 103 -1.74 -4.46 -4.26
CA TYR A 103 -2.82 -5.41 -4.51
C TYR A 103 -3.35 -5.34 -5.95
N LEU A 104 -3.47 -4.13 -6.51
CA LEU A 104 -3.97 -3.89 -7.87
C LEU A 104 -2.94 -4.20 -8.96
N SER A 105 -1.64 -4.22 -8.65
CA SER A 105 -0.59 -4.48 -9.64
C SER A 105 -0.51 -5.97 -10.00
N LYS A 106 -1.23 -6.37 -11.05
CA LYS A 106 -1.26 -7.76 -11.53
C LYS A 106 -0.15 -8.09 -12.53
N SER A 107 0.32 -7.09 -13.28
CA SER A 107 1.47 -7.16 -14.18
C SER A 107 2.33 -5.92 -14.01
N ILE A 108 3.59 -6.01 -14.44
CA ILE A 108 4.46 -4.84 -14.61
C ILE A 108 3.92 -3.88 -15.68
N ASP A 109 3.04 -4.33 -16.57
CA ASP A 109 2.43 -3.47 -17.60
C ASP A 109 1.27 -2.62 -17.05
N ASN A 110 0.83 -2.84 -15.80
CA ASN A 110 -0.19 -2.03 -15.16
C ASN A 110 0.40 -0.66 -14.80
N SER A 111 -0.12 0.40 -15.42
CA SER A 111 0.29 1.78 -15.15
C SER A 111 -0.53 2.40 -14.03
N PHE A 112 0.18 2.94 -13.06
CA PHE A 112 -0.33 3.82 -12.02
C PHE A 112 0.32 5.19 -12.18
N TYR A 113 -0.27 6.20 -11.56
CA TYR A 113 0.14 7.58 -11.73
C TYR A 113 0.27 8.25 -10.38
N LEU A 114 1.45 8.81 -10.12
CA LEU A 114 1.75 9.64 -8.96
C LEU A 114 1.89 11.09 -9.42
N LYS A 115 0.94 11.93 -9.02
CA LYS A 115 1.01 13.37 -9.23
C LYS A 115 1.49 14.05 -7.93
N LEU A 116 2.52 14.86 -8.04
CA LEU A 116 3.10 15.67 -6.95
C LEU A 116 2.99 17.17 -7.29
N GLY A 117 2.24 17.92 -6.48
CA GLY A 117 1.90 19.31 -6.76
C GLY A 117 1.09 19.45 -8.05
N ASP A 118 1.31 20.55 -8.77
CA ASP A 118 0.49 20.90 -9.94
C ASP A 118 0.98 20.23 -11.23
N ASP A 119 2.30 20.06 -11.39
CA ASP A 119 2.91 19.76 -12.70
C ASP A 119 3.74 18.48 -12.76
N LYS A 120 4.11 17.89 -11.61
CA LYS A 120 4.96 16.69 -11.62
C LYS A 120 4.08 15.44 -11.66
N LEU A 121 4.15 14.72 -12.77
CA LEU A 121 3.42 13.46 -12.98
C LEU A 121 4.42 12.35 -13.29
N TYR A 122 4.31 11.25 -12.54
CA TYR A 122 5.15 10.07 -12.70
C TYR A 122 4.29 8.86 -13.01
N GLU A 123 4.72 8.04 -13.97
CA GLU A 123 4.17 6.72 -14.22
C GLU A 123 4.85 5.70 -13.31
N LEU A 124 4.06 4.93 -12.56
CA LEU A 124 4.54 3.87 -11.66
C LEU A 124 4.08 2.52 -12.19
N ASN A 125 5.01 1.57 -12.25
CA ASN A 125 4.72 0.18 -12.61
C ASN A 125 5.38 -0.77 -11.61
N LEU A 126 4.62 -1.73 -11.09
CA LEU A 126 5.10 -2.61 -10.03
C LEU A 126 5.06 -4.08 -10.47
N LYS A 127 6.18 -4.79 -10.28
CA LYS A 127 6.21 -6.25 -10.33
C LYS A 127 6.02 -6.77 -8.91
N VAL A 128 4.87 -7.37 -8.64
CA VAL A 128 4.56 -7.97 -7.35
C VAL A 128 4.67 -9.48 -7.47
N ASN A 129 5.47 -10.09 -6.61
CA ASN A 129 5.72 -11.52 -6.57
C ASN A 129 5.68 -12.02 -5.12
N ASN A 130 4.96 -13.11 -4.85
CA ASN A 130 4.79 -13.65 -3.51
C ASN A 130 4.41 -12.59 -2.45
N ASN A 131 3.47 -11.70 -2.80
CA ASN A 131 3.02 -10.59 -1.95
C ASN A 131 4.08 -9.52 -1.64
N ARG A 132 5.18 -9.47 -2.39
CA ARG A 132 6.26 -8.48 -2.23
C ARG A 132 6.48 -7.71 -3.52
N ILE A 133 6.88 -6.46 -3.40
CA ILE A 133 7.30 -5.67 -4.56
C ILE A 133 8.73 -6.07 -4.89
N GLU A 134 8.88 -6.80 -5.99
CA GLU A 134 10.17 -7.24 -6.53
C GLU A 134 10.83 -6.11 -7.31
N LYS A 135 10.01 -5.35 -8.06
CA LYS A 135 10.46 -4.28 -8.95
C LYS A 135 9.49 -3.11 -8.95
N LEU A 136 10.03 -1.90 -8.94
CA LEU A 136 9.31 -0.66 -9.22
C LEU A 136 9.98 0.03 -10.40
N LEU A 137 9.18 0.41 -11.40
CA LEU A 137 9.61 1.36 -12.43
C LEU A 137 8.93 2.70 -12.16
N ILE A 138 9.69 3.77 -12.33
CA ILE A 138 9.22 5.15 -12.35
C ILE A 138 9.58 5.71 -13.72
N ASP A 139 8.59 6.15 -14.48
CA ASP A 139 8.75 6.60 -15.88
C ASP A 139 9.55 5.58 -16.71
N LYS A 140 9.17 4.30 -16.56
CA LYS A 140 9.80 3.13 -17.21
C LYS A 140 11.26 2.87 -16.84
N THR A 141 11.81 3.63 -15.90
CA THR A 141 13.17 3.44 -15.37
C THR A 141 13.12 2.73 -14.03
N GLU A 142 14.01 1.77 -13.80
CA GLU A 142 14.05 1.05 -12.53
C GLU A 142 14.38 1.98 -11.35
N ALA A 143 13.46 2.01 -10.38
CA ALA A 143 13.62 2.84 -9.21
C ALA A 143 14.74 2.31 -8.32
N THR A 144 15.57 3.22 -7.80
CA THR A 144 16.58 2.84 -6.82
C THR A 144 15.92 2.52 -5.48
N LYS A 145 16.50 1.57 -4.74
CA LYS A 145 16.12 1.32 -3.34
C LYS A 145 16.69 2.42 -2.44
N GLU A 146 15.95 2.77 -1.40
CA GLU A 146 16.41 3.73 -0.40
C GLU A 146 17.41 3.08 0.58
N ALA A 147 17.15 1.83 0.98
CA ALA A 147 18.04 1.08 1.87
C ALA A 147 18.83 0.00 1.12
N PRO A 148 20.04 -0.37 1.61
CA PRO A 148 20.79 -1.52 1.11
C PRO A 148 20.00 -2.83 1.25
N THR A 149 20.12 -3.71 0.26
CA THR A 149 19.55 -5.06 0.30
C THR A 149 20.19 -5.92 1.38
N GLY A 150 19.42 -6.81 2.01
CA GLY A 150 19.89 -7.70 3.08
C GLY A 150 19.62 -7.16 4.49
N THR A 151 18.80 -6.11 4.62
CA THR A 151 18.45 -5.52 5.92
C THR A 151 17.29 -6.29 6.55
N ASN A 152 16.14 -6.28 5.86
CA ASN A 152 14.98 -7.13 6.09
C ASN A 152 14.00 -6.95 4.91
N SER A 153 13.00 -7.84 4.78
CA SER A 153 12.05 -7.83 3.66
C SER A 153 11.41 -6.46 3.40
N TYR A 154 10.93 -5.78 4.46
CA TYR A 154 10.28 -4.48 4.31
C TYR A 154 11.27 -3.41 3.87
N MET A 155 12.43 -3.31 4.51
CA MET A 155 13.44 -2.29 4.20
C MET A 155 14.04 -2.50 2.81
N ASP A 156 14.18 -3.75 2.38
CA ASP A 156 14.64 -4.12 1.05
C ASP A 156 13.62 -3.75 -0.06
N SER A 157 12.39 -3.37 0.31
CA SER A 157 11.31 -2.96 -0.60
C SER A 157 10.96 -1.47 -0.46
N ILE A 158 11.78 -0.67 0.21
CA ILE A 158 11.65 0.79 0.22
C ILE A 158 12.39 1.35 -1.01
N TYR A 159 11.65 2.04 -1.87
CA TYR A 159 12.18 2.71 -3.06
C TYR A 159 12.31 4.22 -2.86
N ARG A 160 13.13 4.86 -3.68
CA ARG A 160 13.29 6.32 -3.69
C ARG A 160 12.94 6.94 -5.05
N LEU A 161 12.28 8.08 -5.01
CA LEU A 161 12.05 9.00 -6.12
C LEU A 161 12.82 10.29 -5.85
N LYS A 162 13.75 10.64 -6.74
CA LYS A 162 14.56 11.87 -6.66
C LYS A 162 14.09 12.88 -7.70
N ILE A 163 13.78 14.11 -7.29
CA ILE A 163 13.15 15.16 -8.12
C ILE A 163 13.83 16.52 -8.05
#